data_AF-A0A956ACL7-F1
#
_entry.id   AF-A0A956ACL7-F1
#
_cell.length_a   1.000
_cell.length_b   1.000
_cell.length_c   1.000
_cell.angle_alpha   90.00
_cell.angle_beta   90.00
_cell.angle_gamma   90.00
#
_symmetry.space_group_name_H-M   'P 1'
#
loop_
_entity.id
_entity.type
_entity.pdbx_description
1 polymer ?
#
loop_
_entity_poly.entity_id
_entity_poly.type
_entity_poly.pdbx_seq_one_letter_code
_entity_poly.pdbx_strand_id
1 'polypeptide(L)'
;MRSTSGHRVLLLGIAVLLLAFTSCRRSSGELPPSYPNCSSDYNCADKGEHCVKNKCVKCGADSHCHPCAKCDLASNTCIYAKNCCVNDGDCKDGGQCNRSGKSTGMCVAPAPRQSPTSQPKK
;
A
#
# COMPACT_ATOMS: atom_id res chain seq x y z
N MET A 1 2.84 68.21 41.12
CA MET A 1 3.16 67.26 40.04
C MET A 1 1.88 66.52 39.66
N ARG A 2 1.51 66.54 38.36
CA ARG A 2 0.53 65.70 37.60
C ARG A 2 -0.86 65.47 38.22
N SER A 3 -1.93 66.08 37.72
CA SER A 3 -2.60 65.90 36.40
C SER A 3 -3.40 64.58 36.30
N THR A 4 -4.73 64.75 36.34
CA THR A 4 -5.80 64.14 35.49
C THR A 4 -5.91 62.59 35.45
N SER A 5 -7.04 61.94 35.22
CA SER A 5 -8.36 62.30 34.70
C SER A 5 -9.33 61.16 35.06
N GLY A 6 -10.58 61.50 35.34
CA GLY A 6 -11.65 60.52 35.46
C GLY A 6 -12.01 59.85 34.12
N HIS A 7 -12.50 58.62 34.19
CA HIS A 7 -13.27 57.94 33.14
C HIS A 7 -14.32 57.09 33.89
N ARG A 8 -15.51 57.63 34.15
CA ARG A 8 -16.70 57.50 33.27
C ARG A 8 -16.89 56.07 32.75
N VAL A 9 -17.74 55.34 33.46
CA VAL A 9 -18.90 54.57 32.96
C VAL A 9 -18.89 54.25 31.46
N LEU A 10 -18.83 52.96 31.13
CA LEU A 10 -19.48 52.37 29.94
C LEU A 10 -19.60 50.86 30.18
N LEU A 11 -20.71 50.36 30.73
CA LEU A 11 -21.90 49.86 30.03
C LEU A 11 -21.64 48.79 28.95
N LEU A 12 -22.23 47.61 29.20
CA LEU A 12 -22.95 46.74 28.28
C LEU A 12 -22.24 46.22 27.01
N GLY A 13 -22.03 44.90 26.98
CA GLY A 13 -21.72 44.15 25.77
C GLY A 13 -22.07 42.66 25.92
N ILE A 14 -23.35 42.36 25.79
CA ILE A 14 -23.94 41.01 25.78
C ILE A 14 -23.55 40.26 24.48
N ALA A 15 -23.17 39.00 24.66
CA ALA A 15 -23.28 37.85 23.74
C ALA A 15 -23.02 38.03 22.23
N VAL A 16 -21.94 37.40 21.74
CA VAL A 16 -22.01 36.52 20.56
C VAL A 16 -21.16 35.28 20.84
N LEU A 17 -21.86 34.23 21.26
CA LEU A 17 -21.39 32.85 21.25
C LEU A 17 -21.44 32.36 19.79
N LEU A 18 -20.50 31.47 19.43
CA LEU A 18 -20.60 30.43 18.39
C LEU A 18 -20.09 30.69 16.95
N LEU A 19 -19.09 29.85 16.63
CA LEU A 19 -18.89 29.12 15.36
C LEU A 19 -18.22 29.87 14.18
N ALA A 20 -16.89 29.83 14.14
CA ALA A 20 -16.15 29.91 12.88
C ALA A 20 -14.86 29.04 12.84
N PHE A 21 -14.79 27.95 13.61
CA PHE A 21 -13.81 26.87 13.36
C PHE A 21 -14.46 25.75 12.55
N THR A 22 -15.07 26.08 11.41
CA THR A 22 -15.62 25.11 10.47
C THR A 22 -15.11 25.39 9.08
N SER A 23 -13.83 25.13 8.90
CA SER A 23 -13.28 24.78 7.59
C SER A 23 -12.26 23.66 7.72
N CYS A 24 -12.57 22.67 8.58
CA CYS A 24 -12.39 21.29 8.11
C CYS A 24 -13.31 21.15 6.89
N ARG A 25 -12.81 21.50 5.71
CA ARG A 25 -13.40 21.12 4.43
C ARG A 25 -13.40 19.60 4.40
N ARG A 26 -14.40 19.02 5.05
CA ARG A 26 -14.84 17.64 4.89
C ARG A 26 -15.38 17.62 3.47
N SER A 27 -14.48 17.32 2.54
CA SER A 27 -14.76 17.27 1.12
C SER A 27 -16.05 16.48 0.90
N SER A 28 -17.01 17.20 0.33
CA SER A 28 -18.40 16.81 0.16
C SER A 28 -18.49 15.64 -0.82
N GLY A 29 -18.93 14.47 -0.36
CA GLY A 29 -19.54 13.43 -1.23
C GLY A 29 -18.91 13.22 -2.62
N GLU A 30 -17.60 13.07 -2.71
CA GLU A 30 -16.91 12.85 -3.98
C GLU A 30 -17.00 11.37 -4.33
N LEU A 31 -17.54 11.06 -5.52
CA LEU A 31 -17.31 9.77 -6.17
C LEU A 31 -15.81 9.46 -6.09
N PRO A 32 -15.42 8.20 -5.82
CA PRO A 32 -14.02 7.84 -5.85
C PRO A 32 -13.41 8.32 -7.17
N PRO A 33 -12.19 8.89 -7.15
CA PRO A 33 -11.54 9.37 -8.36
C PRO A 33 -11.56 8.28 -9.44
N SER A 34 -11.87 8.67 -10.67
CA SER A 34 -11.96 7.72 -11.76
C SER A 34 -10.59 7.13 -12.08
N TYR A 35 -10.51 5.80 -12.14
CA TYR A 35 -9.30 5.07 -12.53
C TYR A 35 -8.68 5.64 -13.82
N PRO A 36 -7.35 5.81 -13.92
CA PRO A 36 -6.32 5.38 -12.95
C PRO A 36 -6.00 6.40 -11.86
N ASN A 37 -6.82 7.43 -11.64
CA ASN A 37 -6.54 8.43 -10.60
C ASN A 37 -6.97 7.92 -9.22
N CYS A 38 -6.26 8.36 -8.19
CA CYS A 38 -6.53 7.96 -6.81
C CYS A 38 -6.21 9.09 -5.82
N SER A 39 -6.84 9.05 -4.66
CA SER A 39 -6.46 9.87 -3.49
C SER A 39 -5.95 9.02 -2.33
N SER A 40 -6.14 7.70 -2.41
CA SER A 40 -5.67 6.71 -1.43
C SER A 40 -5.57 5.33 -2.08
N ASP A 41 -4.82 4.42 -1.45
CA ASP A 41 -4.67 3.02 -1.89
C ASP A 41 -6.02 2.27 -1.99
N TYR A 42 -7.02 2.69 -1.21
CA TYR A 42 -8.37 2.12 -1.28
C TYR A 42 -8.98 2.22 -2.69
N ASN A 43 -8.66 3.27 -3.46
CA ASN A 43 -9.16 3.43 -4.83
C ASN A 43 -8.51 2.47 -5.84
N CYS A 44 -7.41 1.81 -5.46
CA CYS A 44 -6.59 0.96 -6.31
C CYS A 44 -6.63 -0.53 -5.91
N ALA A 45 -7.29 -0.84 -4.78
CA ALA A 45 -7.28 -2.16 -4.15
C ALA A 45 -7.87 -3.26 -5.03
N ASP A 46 -8.88 -2.95 -5.87
CA ASP A 46 -9.54 -3.92 -6.75
C ASP A 46 -8.58 -4.60 -7.74
N LYS A 47 -7.46 -3.94 -8.07
CA LYS A 47 -6.42 -4.44 -8.98
C LYS A 47 -5.12 -4.82 -8.24
N GLY A 48 -5.09 -4.73 -6.91
CA GLY A 48 -3.88 -4.88 -6.12
C GLY A 48 -2.83 -3.81 -6.44
N GLU A 49 -3.27 -2.62 -6.78
CA GLU A 49 -2.41 -1.47 -7.10
C GLU A 49 -2.33 -0.52 -5.90
N HIS A 50 -1.37 0.40 -5.95
CA HIS A 50 -1.09 1.39 -4.92
C HIS A 50 -1.23 2.80 -5.46
N CYS A 51 -1.68 3.72 -4.62
CA CYS A 51 -1.83 5.11 -4.97
C CYS A 51 -0.51 5.86 -4.80
N VAL A 52 0.17 6.10 -5.92
CA VAL A 52 1.45 6.81 -5.95
C VAL A 52 1.31 8.05 -6.81
N LYS A 53 1.55 9.23 -6.22
CA LYS A 53 1.42 10.53 -6.91
C LYS A 53 0.05 10.69 -7.61
N ASN A 54 -1.02 10.35 -6.90
CA ASN A 54 -2.41 10.40 -7.37
C ASN A 54 -2.74 9.47 -8.55
N LYS A 55 -1.93 8.44 -8.81
CA LYS A 55 -2.21 7.39 -9.80
C LYS A 55 -2.11 6.00 -9.19
N CYS A 56 -3.05 5.13 -9.55
CA CYS A 56 -2.97 3.70 -9.28
C CYS A 56 -1.86 3.09 -10.13
N VAL A 57 -0.88 2.49 -9.48
CA VAL A 57 0.25 1.82 -10.12
C VAL A 57 0.57 0.51 -9.41
N LYS A 58 1.28 -0.42 -10.06
CA LYS A 58 1.58 -1.72 -9.44
C LYS A 58 2.51 -1.60 -8.24
N CYS A 59 3.43 -0.63 -8.23
CA CYS A 59 4.31 -0.43 -7.08
C CYS A 59 4.86 1.00 -6.99
N GLY A 60 5.07 1.47 -5.76
CA GLY A 60 5.85 2.66 -5.44
C GLY A 60 7.13 2.37 -4.66
N ALA A 61 7.27 1.13 -4.16
CA ALA A 61 8.41 0.63 -3.42
C ALA A 61 8.48 -0.90 -3.56
N ASP A 62 9.64 -1.48 -3.26
CA ASP A 62 9.85 -2.94 -3.33
C ASP A 62 8.89 -3.74 -2.45
N SER A 63 8.49 -3.19 -1.30
CA SER A 63 7.55 -3.82 -0.36
C SER A 63 6.14 -4.01 -0.93
N HIS A 64 5.80 -3.32 -2.02
CA HIS A 64 4.52 -3.47 -2.71
C HIS A 64 4.54 -4.68 -3.67
N CYS A 65 5.72 -5.23 -3.95
CA CYS A 65 5.90 -6.34 -4.87
C CYS A 65 5.99 -7.68 -4.14
N HIS A 66 5.77 -8.76 -4.90
CA HIS A 66 6.07 -10.12 -4.45
C HIS A 66 7.54 -10.20 -3.95
N PRO A 67 7.89 -11.01 -2.93
CA PRO A 67 9.26 -11.08 -2.39
C PRO A 67 10.35 -11.42 -3.40
N CYS A 68 9.97 -12.00 -4.55
CA CYS A 68 10.84 -12.30 -5.68
C CYS A 68 10.88 -11.20 -6.76
N ALA A 69 10.29 -10.05 -6.51
CA ALA A 69 10.22 -8.94 -7.44
C ALA A 69 10.71 -7.64 -6.79
N LYS A 70 11.15 -6.73 -7.64
CA LYS A 70 11.59 -5.38 -7.26
C LYS A 70 10.77 -4.36 -8.01
N CYS A 71 10.51 -3.23 -7.37
CA CYS A 71 9.77 -2.17 -8.02
C CYS A 71 10.69 -1.40 -8.97
N ASP A 72 10.42 -1.48 -10.26
CA ASP A 72 11.01 -0.54 -11.21
C ASP A 72 10.30 0.81 -11.08
N LEU A 73 10.94 1.76 -10.38
CA LEU A 73 10.36 3.08 -10.13
C LEU A 73 10.19 3.92 -11.41
N ALA A 74 10.86 3.56 -12.51
CA ALA A 74 10.72 4.25 -13.79
C ALA A 74 9.38 3.91 -14.47
N SER A 75 8.94 2.65 -14.39
CA SER A 75 7.66 2.19 -14.95
C SER A 75 6.55 1.96 -13.91
N ASN A 76 6.87 2.04 -12.62
CA ASN A 76 6.01 1.64 -11.50
C ASN A 76 5.48 0.20 -11.63
N THR A 77 6.32 -0.71 -12.11
CA THR A 77 5.98 -2.14 -12.26
C THR A 77 6.91 -3.04 -11.45
N CYS A 78 6.38 -4.18 -11.00
CA CYS A 78 7.17 -5.19 -10.31
C CYS A 78 7.91 -6.09 -11.32
N ILE A 79 9.23 -6.07 -11.28
CA ILE A 79 10.11 -6.89 -12.13
C ILE A 79 10.58 -8.09 -11.32
N TYR A 80 10.24 -9.30 -11.79
CA TYR A 80 10.59 -10.56 -11.13
C TYR A 80 12.05 -10.94 -11.37
N ALA A 81 12.73 -11.32 -10.30
CA ALA A 81 14.03 -11.96 -10.38
C ALA A 81 13.90 -13.33 -11.06
N LYS A 82 14.81 -13.61 -11.99
CA LYS A 82 14.82 -14.85 -12.74
C LYS A 82 14.94 -16.05 -11.78
N ASN A 83 14.07 -17.05 -11.97
CA ASN A 83 14.03 -18.30 -11.21
C ASN A 83 13.82 -18.13 -9.69
N CYS A 84 13.42 -16.96 -9.19
CA CYS A 84 13.11 -16.79 -7.77
C CYS A 84 11.71 -17.32 -7.45
N CYS A 85 11.55 -17.90 -6.27
CA CYS A 85 10.26 -18.36 -5.74
C CYS A 85 10.13 -18.11 -4.23
N VAL A 86 8.88 -18.10 -3.75
CA VAL A 86 8.49 -18.17 -2.33
C VAL A 86 7.82 -19.52 -2.05
N ASN A 87 7.11 -20.07 -3.03
CA ASN A 87 6.45 -21.37 -2.98
C ASN A 87 6.56 -22.09 -4.34
N ASP A 88 6.22 -23.38 -4.37
CA ASP A 88 6.31 -24.21 -5.58
C ASP A 88 5.43 -23.69 -6.73
N GLY A 89 4.33 -23.00 -6.42
CA GLY A 89 3.43 -22.40 -7.41
C GLY A 89 4.04 -21.21 -8.17
N ASP A 90 5.12 -20.62 -7.65
CA ASP A 90 5.88 -19.58 -8.37
C ASP A 90 6.75 -20.18 -9.49
N CYS A 91 6.97 -21.50 -9.45
CA CYS A 91 7.82 -22.20 -10.39
C CYS A 91 7.03 -22.74 -11.59
N LYS A 92 7.52 -22.46 -12.79
CA LYS A 92 6.96 -22.97 -14.03
C LYS A 92 7.20 -24.47 -14.16
N ASP A 93 6.42 -25.12 -15.02
CA ASP A 93 6.59 -26.51 -15.43
C ASP A 93 6.60 -27.52 -14.26
N GLY A 94 5.89 -27.19 -13.18
CA GLY A 94 5.83 -28.02 -11.97
C GLY A 94 7.13 -28.08 -11.17
N GLY A 95 8.02 -27.10 -11.36
CA GLY A 95 9.24 -26.97 -10.56
C GLY A 95 8.96 -26.81 -9.06
N GLN A 96 9.98 -27.06 -8.25
CA GLN A 96 9.91 -26.94 -6.79
C GLN A 96 10.72 -25.73 -6.33
N CYS A 97 10.25 -25.08 -5.26
CA CYS A 97 10.92 -23.94 -4.69
C CYS A 97 11.95 -24.35 -3.64
N ASN A 98 13.22 -24.32 -4.00
CA ASN A 98 14.30 -24.58 -3.06
C ASN A 98 14.69 -23.31 -2.29
N ARG A 99 14.18 -23.17 -1.07
CA ARG A 99 14.41 -22.00 -0.20
C ARG A 99 15.71 -22.05 0.61
N SER A 100 16.33 -23.21 0.80
CA SER A 100 17.54 -23.37 1.64
C SER A 100 17.48 -22.62 2.99
N GLY A 101 16.32 -22.65 3.66
CA GLY A 101 16.09 -21.97 4.96
C GLY A 101 15.87 -20.45 4.91
N LYS A 102 15.73 -19.85 3.73
CA LYS A 102 15.50 -18.41 3.53
C LYS A 102 14.02 -18.12 3.22
N SER A 103 13.66 -16.84 3.25
CA SER A 103 12.31 -16.35 2.92
C SER A 103 11.95 -16.49 1.44
N THR A 104 12.96 -16.58 0.58
CA THR A 104 12.85 -16.83 -0.87
C THR A 104 13.82 -17.94 -1.27
N GLY A 105 13.57 -18.55 -2.43
CA GLY A 105 14.33 -19.66 -2.97
C GLY A 105 14.54 -19.54 -4.47
N MET A 106 15.08 -20.61 -5.04
CA MET A 106 15.25 -20.78 -6.48
C MET A 106 14.39 -21.94 -6.97
N CYS A 107 13.72 -21.74 -8.11
CA CYS A 107 13.02 -22.79 -8.82
C CYS A 107 14.01 -23.82 -9.34
N VAL A 108 13.81 -25.07 -8.92
CA VAL A 108 14.50 -26.23 -9.44
C VAL A 108 13.52 -27.10 -10.21
N ALA A 109 14.03 -27.89 -11.16
CA ALA A 109 13.21 -28.88 -11.86
C ALA A 109 12.51 -29.78 -10.83
N PRO A 110 11.28 -30.25 -11.11
CA PRO A 110 10.63 -31.20 -10.22
C PRO A 110 11.59 -32.36 -9.98
N ALA A 111 11.74 -32.78 -8.71
CA ALA A 111 12.40 -34.03 -8.42
C ALA A 111 11.77 -35.11 -9.32
N PRO A 112 12.56 -35.98 -9.98
CA PRO A 112 11.97 -37.09 -10.71
C PRO A 112 11.03 -37.79 -9.73
N ARG A 113 9.75 -37.94 -10.09
CA ARG A 113 8.82 -38.73 -9.29
C ARG A 113 9.56 -40.02 -9.00
N GLN A 114 9.93 -40.24 -7.74
CA GLN A 114 10.25 -41.59 -7.32
C GLN A 114 8.96 -42.33 -7.59
N SER A 115 8.94 -43.11 -8.67
CA SER A 115 7.90 -44.10 -8.90
C SER A 115 7.67 -44.77 -7.55
N PRO A 116 6.42 -44.86 -7.04
CA PRO A 116 6.17 -45.48 -5.75
C PRO A 116 6.87 -46.83 -5.79
N THR A 117 7.97 -46.92 -5.03
CA THR A 117 8.77 -48.12 -4.95
C THR A 117 7.80 -49.20 -4.54
N SER A 118 7.70 -50.21 -5.40
CA SER A 118 7.06 -51.48 -5.16
C SER A 118 7.20 -51.81 -3.68
N GLN A 119 6.14 -51.63 -2.90
CA GLN A 119 6.15 -52.11 -1.52
C GLN A 119 6.49 -53.61 -1.61
N PRO A 120 7.49 -54.11 -0.86
CA PRO A 120 7.68 -55.54 -0.80
C PRO A 120 6.40 -56.12 -0.19
N LYS A 121 5.59 -56.79 -1.02
CA LYS A 121 4.52 -57.65 -0.53
C LYS A 121 5.18 -58.67 0.38
N LYS A 122 4.84 -58.60 1.66
CA LYS A 122 5.15 -59.61 2.65
C LYS A 122 4.27 -60.84 2.41
#